data_AF-A0A9D9FBR7-F1
#
_entry.id   AF-A0A9D9FBR7-F1
#
_cell.length_a   1.000
_cell.length_b   1.000
_cell.length_c   1.000
_cell.angle_alpha   90.00
_cell.angle_beta   90.00
_cell.angle_gamma   90.00
#
_symmetry.space_group_name_H-M   'P 1'
#
loop_
_entity.id
_entity.type
_entity.pdbx_description
1 polymer ?
#
loop_
_entity_poly.entity_id
_entity_poly.type
_entity_poly.pdbx_seq_one_letter_code
_entity_poly.pdbx_strand_id
1 'polypeptide(L)'
;MTRISLACTLAALLTVTGCQALDNLTSVGSPEPVETAAVTPEPARQSAGGTVAESDPAAVPVNDDPMQFMGLQGMSVAAQLGKPDLVRRDSGVEVRQFRGKACILDLFLYPAGSDLAVKHVELRGPSLDADARRACLAEMIRERTLAG
;
A
#
# COMPACT_ATOMS: atom_id res chain seq x y z
N MET A 1 -31.53 -6.61 54.99
CA MET A 1 -31.43 -7.93 55.66
C MET A 1 -30.70 -8.88 54.71
N THR A 2 -29.36 -9.01 54.87
CA THR A 2 -28.61 -10.26 55.23
C THR A 2 -28.32 -11.20 54.03
N ARG A 3 -27.11 -11.67 53.67
CA ARG A 3 -25.70 -11.62 54.14
C ARG A 3 -24.77 -11.91 52.93
N ILE A 4 -23.70 -11.15 52.72
CA ILE A 4 -22.27 -11.54 52.81
C ILE A 4 -22.00 -13.05 52.78
N SER A 5 -21.26 -13.50 51.76
CA SER A 5 -20.31 -14.62 51.88
C SER A 5 -19.09 -14.35 51.03
N LEU A 6 -17.97 -14.24 51.74
CA LEU A 6 -16.60 -13.99 51.31
C LEU A 6 -15.90 -15.36 51.21
N ALA A 7 -15.34 -15.67 50.05
CA ALA A 7 -14.31 -16.70 49.86
C ALA A 7 -13.60 -16.33 48.55
N CYS A 8 -12.46 -15.62 48.55
CA CYS A 8 -11.15 -16.04 49.01
C CYS A 8 -10.75 -17.39 48.40
N THR A 9 -10.09 -17.37 47.24
CA THR A 9 -9.02 -18.33 46.91
C THR A 9 -8.26 -17.92 45.63
N LEU A 10 -6.96 -17.68 45.87
CA LEU A 10 -5.79 -17.85 45.01
C LEU A 10 -5.62 -17.03 43.72
N ALA A 11 -4.67 -16.09 43.84
CA ALA A 11 -3.94 -15.46 42.77
C ALA A 11 -3.26 -16.49 41.85
N ALA A 12 -3.64 -16.48 40.56
CA ALA A 12 -2.87 -17.12 39.51
C ALA A 12 -1.75 -16.16 39.08
N LEU A 13 -0.50 -16.53 39.36
CA LEU A 13 0.68 -15.83 38.86
C LEU A 13 0.72 -15.93 37.33
N LEU A 14 0.50 -14.82 36.63
CA LEU A 14 0.89 -14.68 35.23
C LEU A 14 2.40 -14.42 35.15
N THR A 15 3.18 -15.47 34.94
CA THR A 15 4.56 -15.31 34.48
C THR A 15 4.54 -14.89 33.01
N VAL A 16 4.73 -13.59 32.76
CA VAL A 16 5.05 -13.06 31.43
C VAL A 16 6.47 -13.50 31.10
N THR A 17 6.60 -14.60 30.36
CA THR A 17 7.87 -14.97 29.72
C THR A 17 8.01 -14.12 28.46
N GLY A 18 8.64 -12.96 28.61
CA GLY A 18 9.19 -12.23 27.47
C GLY A 18 10.41 -12.97 26.94
N CYS A 19 10.40 -13.37 25.67
CA CYS A 19 11.63 -13.74 24.97
C CYS A 19 12.42 -12.44 24.73
N GLN A 20 13.47 -12.28 25.53
CA GLN A 20 14.48 -11.25 25.36
C GLN A 20 15.21 -11.47 24.03
N ALA A 21 15.48 -10.39 23.32
CA ALA A 21 16.52 -10.35 22.29
C ALA A 21 17.86 -10.77 22.94
N LEU A 22 18.54 -11.75 22.36
CA LEU A 22 19.95 -12.00 22.64
C LEU A 22 20.77 -11.71 21.39
N ASP A 23 21.62 -10.71 21.58
CA ASP A 23 22.73 -10.26 20.77
C ASP A 23 23.51 -11.42 20.13
N ASN A 24 23.49 -11.48 18.80
CA ASN A 24 24.39 -12.33 18.04
C ASN A 24 25.63 -11.51 17.63
N LEU A 25 26.30 -10.95 18.64
CA LEU A 25 27.64 -10.39 18.51
C LEU A 25 28.63 -11.47 18.95
N THR A 26 29.22 -12.17 17.99
CA THR A 26 30.65 -12.59 17.97
C THR A 26 30.85 -13.69 16.93
N SER A 27 31.58 -13.38 15.86
CA SER A 27 32.71 -14.23 15.48
C SER A 27 33.62 -13.45 14.54
N VAL A 28 34.68 -12.92 15.14
CA VAL A 28 35.82 -12.30 14.47
C VAL A 28 36.60 -13.41 13.77
N GLY A 29 36.41 -13.52 12.45
CA GLY A 29 37.30 -14.28 11.58
C GLY A 29 38.28 -13.31 10.93
N SER A 30 39.49 -13.24 11.47
CA SER A 30 40.65 -12.61 10.82
C SER A 30 41.37 -13.67 9.98
N PRO A 31 41.63 -13.40 8.69
CA PRO A 31 42.93 -13.76 8.16
C PRO A 31 43.65 -12.56 7.50
N GLU A 32 44.96 -12.72 7.49
CA GLU A 32 46.07 -11.82 7.22
C GLU A 32 46.05 -10.96 5.93
N PRO A 33 46.91 -9.91 5.89
CA PRO A 33 46.91 -8.90 4.85
C PRO A 33 47.70 -9.35 3.62
N VAL A 34 47.10 -9.21 2.43
CA VAL A 34 47.80 -9.32 1.15
C VAL A 34 47.47 -8.11 0.28
N GLU A 35 48.48 -7.25 0.18
CA GLU A 35 48.96 -6.63 -1.05
C GLU A 35 48.06 -5.64 -1.80
N THR A 36 48.42 -4.38 -1.61
CA THR A 36 48.33 -3.25 -2.53
C THR A 36 48.36 -3.66 -4.02
N ALA A 37 47.25 -3.44 -4.72
CA ALA A 37 47.25 -3.11 -6.13
C ALA A 37 46.48 -1.79 -6.31
N ALA A 38 47.22 -0.76 -6.71
CA ALA A 38 46.70 0.55 -7.04
C ALA A 38 45.67 0.47 -8.17
N VAL A 39 44.46 0.97 -7.94
CA VAL A 39 43.46 1.20 -8.98
C VAL A 39 43.39 2.70 -9.25
N THR A 40 43.85 3.06 -10.44
CA THR A 40 43.74 4.37 -11.08
C THR A 40 42.31 4.94 -10.95
N PRO A 41 42.13 6.24 -10.63
CA PRO A 41 40.82 6.85 -10.75
C PRO A 41 40.47 7.01 -12.23
N GLU A 42 39.60 6.13 -12.74
CA GLU A 42 38.98 6.30 -14.05
C GLU A 42 37.99 7.47 -13.98
N PRO A 43 38.05 8.45 -14.92
CA PRO A 43 37.25 9.67 -14.86
C PRO A 43 35.76 9.37 -14.86
N ALA A 44 35.03 10.12 -14.03
CA ALA A 44 33.57 10.14 -14.01
C ALA A 44 33.00 10.27 -15.43
N ARG A 45 32.55 9.15 -16.01
CA ARG A 45 31.57 9.18 -17.08
C ARG A 45 30.24 9.55 -16.44
N GLN A 46 30.00 10.85 -16.43
CA GLN A 46 28.66 11.41 -16.34
C GLN A 46 27.81 10.74 -17.43
N SER A 47 26.99 9.78 -17.02
CA SER A 47 25.90 9.30 -17.86
C SER A 47 24.84 10.39 -17.86
N ALA A 48 25.07 11.43 -18.67
CA ALA A 48 24.02 12.30 -19.17
C ALA A 48 23.25 11.51 -20.25
N GLY A 49 22.56 10.46 -19.81
CA GLY A 49 21.52 9.80 -20.60
C GLY A 49 20.24 10.56 -20.35
N GLY A 50 19.91 11.49 -21.24
CA GLY A 50 18.68 12.26 -21.16
C GLY A 50 17.47 11.34 -21.08
N THR A 51 16.64 11.53 -20.06
CA THR A 51 15.25 11.10 -20.14
C THR A 51 14.60 12.00 -21.18
N VAL A 52 14.61 11.53 -22.43
CA VAL A 52 13.63 11.97 -23.41
C VAL A 52 12.30 11.57 -22.77
N ALA A 53 11.56 12.56 -22.29
CA ALA A 53 10.17 12.36 -21.95
C ALA A 53 9.47 12.00 -23.26
N GLU A 54 9.39 10.69 -23.53
CA GLU A 54 8.55 10.11 -24.56
C GLU A 54 7.13 10.59 -24.25
N SER A 55 6.75 11.68 -24.90
CA SER A 55 5.42 12.25 -24.78
C SER A 55 4.54 11.40 -25.66
N ASP A 56 3.94 10.37 -25.06
CA ASP A 56 3.06 9.41 -25.73
C ASP A 56 1.91 10.17 -26.41
N PRO A 57 1.56 9.88 -27.68
CA PRO A 57 0.64 10.69 -28.45
C PRO A 57 -0.76 10.61 -27.84
N ALA A 58 -1.22 11.74 -27.29
CA ALA A 58 -2.59 11.99 -26.83
C ALA A 58 -3.26 10.79 -26.13
N ALA A 59 -2.74 10.42 -24.96
CA ALA A 59 -3.41 9.47 -24.09
C ALA A 59 -4.89 9.83 -23.94
N VAL A 60 -5.78 8.84 -24.09
CA VAL A 60 -7.24 9.02 -24.01
C VAL A 60 -7.56 9.84 -22.75
N PRO A 61 -8.33 10.95 -22.87
CA PRO A 61 -8.74 11.72 -21.72
C PRO A 61 -9.52 10.84 -20.75
N VAL A 62 -9.07 10.80 -19.50
CA VAL A 62 -9.75 10.12 -18.40
C VAL A 62 -10.04 11.14 -17.32
N ASN A 63 -11.12 10.91 -16.57
CA ASN A 63 -11.29 11.63 -15.32
C ASN A 63 -10.26 11.08 -14.32
N ASP A 64 -9.39 11.94 -13.80
CA ASP A 64 -8.30 11.56 -12.89
C ASP A 64 -8.49 12.10 -11.47
N ASP A 65 -9.70 12.61 -11.17
CA ASP A 65 -10.10 12.95 -9.81
C ASP A 65 -10.48 11.68 -9.05
N PRO A 66 -9.81 11.33 -7.93
CA PRO A 66 -10.21 10.19 -7.10
C PRO A 66 -11.67 10.25 -6.65
N MET A 67 -12.22 11.45 -6.47
CA MET A 67 -13.60 11.64 -6.00
C MET A 67 -14.66 11.23 -7.02
N GLN A 68 -14.28 10.94 -8.28
CA GLN A 68 -15.20 10.44 -9.29
C GLN A 68 -15.91 9.13 -8.89
N PHE A 69 -15.32 8.36 -7.96
CA PHE A 69 -15.89 7.11 -7.49
C PHE A 69 -16.87 7.28 -6.33
N MET A 70 -16.96 8.49 -5.75
CA MET A 70 -17.80 8.75 -4.58
C MET A 70 -19.27 8.46 -4.88
N GLY A 71 -19.93 7.69 -4.00
CA GLY A 71 -21.32 7.29 -4.16
C GLY A 71 -21.58 6.19 -5.18
N LEU A 72 -20.59 5.76 -5.98
CA LEU A 72 -20.77 4.67 -6.91
C LEU A 72 -20.99 3.34 -6.17
N GLN A 73 -21.84 2.50 -6.73
CA GLN A 73 -22.01 1.14 -6.27
C GLN A 73 -20.86 0.26 -6.77
N GLY A 74 -20.63 -0.85 -6.08
CA GLY A 74 -19.54 -1.77 -6.44
C GLY A 74 -19.58 -2.26 -7.89
N MET A 75 -20.77 -2.46 -8.47
CA MET A 75 -20.90 -2.84 -9.89
C MET A 75 -20.49 -1.72 -10.85
N SER A 76 -20.87 -0.48 -10.57
CA SER A 76 -20.49 0.68 -11.38
C SER A 76 -18.98 0.93 -11.34
N VAL A 77 -18.36 0.76 -10.17
CA VAL A 77 -16.89 0.79 -10.04
C VAL A 77 -16.27 -0.33 -10.90
N ALA A 78 -16.81 -1.54 -10.84
CA ALA A 78 -16.28 -2.67 -11.61
C ALA A 78 -16.42 -2.49 -13.12
N ALA A 79 -17.46 -1.79 -13.59
CA ALA A 79 -17.61 -1.42 -14.99
C ALA A 79 -16.55 -0.41 -15.47
N GLN A 80 -15.97 0.38 -14.56
CA GLN A 80 -14.95 1.38 -14.88
C GLN A 80 -13.52 0.86 -14.70
N LEU A 81 -13.26 0.06 -13.66
CA LEU A 81 -11.91 -0.37 -13.25
C LEU A 81 -11.68 -1.89 -13.37
N GLY A 82 -12.69 -2.63 -13.81
CA GLY A 82 -12.67 -4.09 -13.82
C GLY A 82 -12.76 -4.69 -12.41
N LYS A 83 -12.25 -5.92 -12.27
CA LYS A 83 -12.25 -6.62 -10.98
C LYS A 83 -11.19 -6.02 -10.04
N PRO A 84 -11.50 -5.81 -8.74
CA PRO A 84 -10.51 -5.41 -7.75
C PRO A 84 -9.49 -6.53 -7.49
N ASP A 85 -8.25 -6.15 -7.15
CA ASP A 85 -7.20 -7.10 -6.79
C ASP A 85 -7.39 -7.66 -5.37
N LEU A 86 -8.03 -6.89 -4.50
CA LEU A 86 -8.40 -7.31 -3.16
C LEU A 86 -9.80 -6.81 -2.81
N VAL A 87 -10.59 -7.68 -2.20
CA VAL A 87 -11.85 -7.34 -1.54
C VAL A 87 -11.75 -7.80 -0.09
N ARG A 88 -11.84 -6.86 0.85
CA ARG A 88 -11.93 -7.15 2.29
C ARG A 88 -13.31 -6.75 2.79
N ARG A 89 -13.98 -7.65 3.51
CA ARG A 89 -15.30 -7.40 4.12
C ARG A 89 -15.14 -7.37 5.63
N ASP A 90 -15.67 -6.35 6.27
CA ASP A 90 -15.70 -6.20 7.72
C ASP A 90 -17.00 -5.53 8.16
N SER A 91 -17.84 -6.24 8.92
CA SER A 91 -18.99 -5.66 9.62
C SER A 91 -19.91 -4.78 8.76
N GLY A 92 -20.22 -5.22 7.53
CA GLY A 92 -21.07 -4.49 6.58
C GLY A 92 -20.36 -3.43 5.73
N VAL A 93 -19.05 -3.25 5.93
CA VAL A 93 -18.17 -2.45 5.09
C VAL A 93 -17.40 -3.36 4.13
N GLU A 94 -17.19 -2.89 2.91
CA GLU A 94 -16.34 -3.55 1.92
C GLU A 94 -15.24 -2.61 1.46
N VAL A 95 -13.98 -3.01 1.60
CA VAL A 95 -12.83 -2.30 1.04
C VAL A 95 -12.41 -3.02 -0.23
N ARG A 96 -12.43 -2.30 -1.35
CA ARG A 96 -11.95 -2.77 -2.65
C ARG A 96 -10.67 -2.05 -3.00
N GLN A 97 -9.65 -2.82 -3.31
CA GLN A 97 -8.34 -2.30 -3.69
C GLN A 97 -8.06 -2.55 -5.15
N PHE A 98 -7.57 -1.52 -5.83
CA PHE A 98 -7.09 -1.57 -7.21
C PHE A 98 -5.62 -1.13 -7.21
N ARG A 99 -4.74 -1.99 -7.68
CA ARG A 99 -3.30 -1.77 -7.77
C ARG A 99 -2.97 -1.25 -9.17
N GLY A 100 -2.32 -0.10 -9.22
CA GLY A 100 -1.63 0.39 -10.39
C GLY A 100 -0.13 0.20 -10.20
N LYS A 101 0.67 0.59 -11.20
CA LYS A 101 2.13 0.48 -11.14
C LYS A 101 2.74 1.35 -10.04
N ALA A 102 2.21 2.57 -9.83
CA ALA A 102 2.78 3.56 -8.92
C ALA A 102 1.90 3.93 -7.71
N CYS A 103 0.63 3.49 -7.70
CA CYS A 103 -0.32 3.79 -6.64
C CYS A 103 -1.34 2.67 -6.45
N ILE A 104 -2.05 2.75 -5.34
CA ILE A 104 -3.12 1.85 -4.93
C ILE A 104 -4.34 2.70 -4.63
N LEU A 105 -5.47 2.39 -5.28
CA LEU A 105 -6.77 2.98 -5.01
C LEU A 105 -7.55 2.05 -4.07
N ASP A 106 -7.84 2.53 -2.87
CA ASP A 106 -8.70 1.88 -1.90
C ASP A 106 -10.07 2.60 -1.89
N LEU A 107 -11.12 1.85 -2.20
CA LEU A 107 -12.51 2.31 -2.15
C LEU A 107 -13.20 1.63 -0.97
N PHE A 108 -13.80 2.44 -0.09
CA PHE A 108 -14.51 1.96 1.09
C PHE A 108 -16.00 2.12 0.85
N LEU A 109 -16.68 0.98 0.71
CA LEU A 109 -18.09 0.91 0.43
C LEU A 109 -18.85 0.59 1.73
N TYR A 110 -19.90 1.36 1.98
CA TYR A 110 -20.78 1.25 3.15
C TYR A 110 -22.21 1.00 2.71
N PRO A 111 -23.08 0.50 3.61
CA PRO A 111 -24.49 0.32 3.32
C PRO A 111 -25.17 1.62 2.85
N ALA A 112 -25.90 1.50 1.74
CA ALA A 112 -26.69 2.55 1.13
C ALA A 112 -27.98 1.91 0.57
N GLY A 113 -29.00 1.78 1.43
CA GLY A 113 -30.21 1.03 1.10
C GLY A 113 -29.94 -0.48 1.13
N SER A 114 -30.30 -1.17 0.04
CA SER A 114 -30.05 -2.60 -0.16
C SER A 114 -28.62 -2.93 -0.59
N ASP A 115 -27.84 -1.92 -0.98
CA ASP A 115 -26.55 -2.08 -1.66
C ASP A 115 -25.41 -1.42 -0.89
N LEU A 116 -24.19 -1.59 -1.41
CA LEU A 116 -22.99 -0.91 -0.92
C LEU A 116 -22.55 0.19 -1.89
N ALA A 117 -22.27 1.37 -1.36
CA ALA A 117 -21.79 2.51 -2.14
C ALA A 117 -20.51 3.10 -1.53
N VAL A 118 -19.63 3.60 -2.38
CA VAL A 118 -18.38 4.26 -1.96
C VAL A 118 -18.71 5.48 -1.08
N LYS A 119 -18.17 5.51 0.14
CA LYS A 119 -18.24 6.68 1.04
C LYS A 119 -16.88 7.25 1.42
N HIS A 120 -15.80 6.51 1.16
CA HIS A 120 -14.45 7.01 1.31
C HIS A 120 -13.57 6.49 0.18
N VAL A 121 -12.65 7.34 -0.27
CA VAL A 121 -11.70 7.09 -1.35
C VAL A 121 -10.31 7.45 -0.84
N GLU A 122 -9.38 6.53 -0.99
CA GLU A 122 -7.97 6.79 -0.72
C GLU A 122 -7.14 6.33 -1.93
N LEU A 123 -6.26 7.21 -2.41
CA LEU A 123 -5.29 6.86 -3.45
C LEU A 123 -3.89 7.00 -2.89
N ARG A 124 -3.20 5.92 -2.58
CA ARG A 124 -1.91 5.96 -1.85
C ARG A 124 -0.77 5.41 -2.69
N GLY A 125 0.43 5.92 -2.44
CA GLY A 125 1.67 5.50 -3.11
C GLY A 125 2.87 6.21 -2.49
N PRO A 126 4.09 5.74 -2.74
CA PRO A 126 5.30 6.34 -2.17
C PRO A 126 5.48 7.77 -2.67
N SER A 127 5.54 8.73 -1.75
CA SER A 127 5.89 10.14 -2.00
C SER A 127 5.07 10.83 -3.12
N LEU A 128 3.77 10.55 -3.22
CA LEU A 128 2.90 11.19 -4.21
C LEU A 128 2.33 12.50 -3.68
N ASP A 129 2.74 13.62 -4.30
CA ASP A 129 2.02 14.89 -4.19
C ASP A 129 0.68 14.84 -4.95
N ALA A 130 -0.05 15.96 -4.98
CA ALA A 130 -1.39 16.01 -5.59
C ALA A 130 -1.38 15.73 -7.10
N ASP A 131 -0.40 16.25 -7.84
CA ASP A 131 -0.31 16.07 -9.29
C ASP A 131 0.13 14.65 -9.63
N ALA A 132 1.11 14.11 -8.89
CA ALA A 132 1.56 12.74 -9.05
C ALA A 132 0.45 11.72 -8.71
N ARG A 133 -0.42 12.03 -7.75
CA ARG A 133 -1.62 11.23 -7.45
C ARG A 133 -2.57 11.19 -8.64
N ARG A 134 -2.93 12.34 -9.20
CA ARG A 134 -3.82 12.41 -10.37
C ARG A 134 -3.23 11.69 -11.58
N ALA A 135 -1.97 11.95 -11.90
CA ALA A 135 -1.27 11.27 -12.98
C ALA A 135 -1.29 9.75 -12.79
N CYS A 136 -1.01 9.26 -11.58
CA CYS A 136 -1.06 7.83 -11.31
C CYS A 136 -2.46 7.22 -11.46
N LEU A 137 -3.50 7.91 -11.01
CA LEU A 137 -4.87 7.43 -11.20
C LEU A 137 -5.23 7.38 -12.68
N ALA A 138 -4.84 8.40 -13.46
CA ALA A 138 -5.05 8.41 -14.90
C ALA A 138 -4.43 7.19 -15.58
N GLU A 139 -3.17 6.88 -15.27
CA GLU A 139 -2.50 5.68 -15.79
C GLU A 139 -3.21 4.39 -15.36
N MET A 140 -3.57 4.26 -14.07
CA MET A 140 -4.30 3.10 -13.57
C MET A 140 -5.61 2.88 -14.33
N ILE A 141 -6.38 3.94 -14.60
CA ILE A 141 -7.65 3.86 -15.33
C ILE A 141 -7.40 3.39 -16.75
N ARG A 142 -6.44 3.98 -17.48
CA ARG A 142 -6.12 3.60 -18.86
C ARG A 142 -5.66 2.14 -18.96
N GLU A 143 -4.75 1.72 -18.09
CA GLU A 143 -4.25 0.34 -18.07
C GLU A 143 -5.37 -0.68 -17.83
N ARG A 144 -6.31 -0.36 -16.93
CA ARG A 144 -7.42 -1.26 -16.58
C ARG A 144 -8.53 -1.27 -17.60
N THR A 145 -8.81 -0.16 -18.26
CA THR A 145 -9.80 -0.10 -19.35
C THR A 145 -9.32 -0.80 -20.62
N LEU A 146 -8.01 -0.85 -20.87
CA LEU A 146 -7.44 -1.63 -21.98
C LEU A 146 -7.33 -3.13 -21.69
N ALA A 147 -7.33 -3.54 -20.42
CA ALA A 147 -7.17 -4.93 -20.00
C ALA A 147 -8.50 -5.66 -19.71
N GLY A 148 -9.63 -4.94 -19.69
CA GLY A 148 -10.98 -5.47 -19.45
C GLY A 148 -11.65 -5.96 -20.72
#